data_AF-A0A1Y3XVG2-F1
#
_entry.id   AF-A0A1Y3XVG2-F1
#
_cell.length_a   1.000
_cell.length_b   1.000
_cell.length_c   1.000
_cell.angle_alpha   90.00
_cell.angle_beta   90.00
_cell.angle_gamma   90.00
#
_symmetry.space_group_name_H-M   'P 1'
#
loop_
_entity.id
_entity.type
_entity.pdbx_description
1 polymer ?
#
loop_
_entity_poly.entity_id
_entity_poly.type
_entity_poly.pdbx_seq_one_letter_code
_entity_poly.pdbx_strand_id
1 'polypeptide(L)'
;MNVSEYMKKHGLTDADLDAMAAPYESGDYQSGDGEVFTGSHLDAVGKRRVTVIYDARDTQRVAAIARSRGVKTSEVYRDALAYYLAAQA
;
A
#
# COMPACT_ATOMS: atom_id res chain seq x y z
N MET A 1 8.03 -11.41 8.74
CA MET A 1 9.03 -10.36 8.98
C MET A 1 8.30 -9.12 9.46
N ASN A 2 8.49 -8.75 10.73
CA ASN A 2 7.84 -7.57 11.32
C ASN A 2 8.71 -6.31 11.15
N VAL A 3 8.18 -5.14 11.53
CA VAL A 3 8.86 -3.84 11.38
C VAL A 3 10.17 -3.81 12.17
N SER A 4 10.18 -4.34 13.39
CA SER A 4 11.38 -4.40 14.24
C SER A 4 12.48 -5.29 13.66
N GLU A 5 12.12 -6.43 13.06
CA GLU A 5 13.04 -7.32 12.35
C GLU A 5 13.61 -6.67 11.09
N TYR A 6 12.81 -5.87 10.38
CA TYR A 6 13.25 -5.11 9.21
C TYR A 6 14.23 -4.01 9.59
N MET A 7 13.89 -3.20 10.59
CA MET A 7 14.78 -2.14 11.09
C MET A 7 16.13 -2.70 11.52
N LYS A 8 16.12 -3.80 12.29
CA LYS A 8 17.35 -4.47 12.74
C LYS A 8 18.18 -5.01 11.58
N LYS A 9 17.55 -5.55 10.54
CA LYS A 9 18.23 -6.07 9.34
C LYS A 9 18.90 -4.96 8.53
N HIS A 10 18.30 -3.77 8.50
CA HIS A 10 18.76 -2.64 7.70
C HIS A 10 19.55 -1.58 8.50
N GLY A 11 19.77 -1.82 9.79
CA GLY A 11 20.48 -0.87 10.66
C GLY A 11 19.75 0.45 10.83
N LEU A 12 18.42 0.44 10.69
CA LEU A 12 17.59 1.64 10.79
C LEU A 12 17.18 1.87 12.24
N THR A 13 17.29 3.10 12.68
CA THR A 13 16.79 3.57 13.97
C THR A 13 15.41 4.21 13.80
N ASP A 14 14.68 4.39 14.91
CA ASP A 14 13.40 5.11 14.87
C ASP A 14 13.58 6.55 14.36
N ALA A 15 14.70 7.19 14.67
CA ALA A 15 15.02 8.54 14.17
C ALA A 15 15.19 8.58 12.64
N ASP A 16 15.69 7.50 12.03
CA ASP A 16 15.79 7.41 10.58
C ASP A 16 14.40 7.28 9.93
N LEU A 17 13.48 6.57 10.60
CA LEU A 17 12.09 6.46 10.15
C LEU A 17 11.37 7.79 10.24
N ASP A 18 11.55 8.53 11.34
CA ASP A 18 10.97 9.86 11.53
C ASP A 18 11.50 10.84 10.46
N ALA A 19 12.81 10.81 10.20
CA ALA A 19 13.42 11.64 9.15
C ALA A 19 12.91 11.30 7.74
N MET A 20 12.66 10.01 7.46
CA MET A 20 12.10 9.56 6.19
C MET A 20 10.61 9.90 6.04
N ALA A 21 9.87 9.98 7.15
CA ALA A 21 8.46 10.33 7.18
C ALA A 21 8.22 11.84 7.08
N ALA A 22 9.15 12.66 7.56
CA ALA A 22 9.00 14.11 7.66
C ALA A 22 8.50 14.82 6.38
N PRO A 23 8.98 14.53 5.15
CA PRO A 23 8.47 15.17 3.94
C PRO A 23 7.02 14.80 3.59
N TYR A 24 6.57 13.62 4.01
CA TYR A 24 5.18 13.17 3.81
C TYR A 24 4.23 13.74 4.85
N GLU A 25 4.73 14.02 6.06
CA GLU A 25 3.98 14.66 7.15
C GLU A 25 3.87 16.17 6.96
N SER A 26 4.93 16.82 6.46
CA SER A 26 4.92 18.25 6.13
C SER A 26 4.20 18.56 4.82
N GLY A 27 3.94 17.54 3.99
CA GLY A 27 3.38 17.71 2.65
C GLY A 27 4.37 18.26 1.63
N ASP A 28 5.66 18.37 1.97
CA ASP A 28 6.75 18.88 1.12
C ASP A 28 7.45 17.75 0.35
N TYR A 29 6.66 16.78 -0.13
CA TYR A 29 7.16 15.75 -1.04
C TYR A 29 7.13 16.29 -2.47
N GLN A 30 8.21 16.05 -3.23
CA GLN A 30 8.24 16.44 -4.65
C GLN A 30 7.09 15.76 -5.40
N SER A 31 6.17 16.58 -5.93
CA SER A 31 5.15 16.12 -6.86
C SER A 31 5.85 15.83 -8.19
N GLY A 32 5.90 14.57 -8.61
CA GLY A 32 6.36 14.22 -9.95
C GLY A 32 5.33 14.65 -10.99
N ASP A 33 5.78 15.30 -12.07
CA ASP A 33 4.95 15.82 -13.16
C ASP A 33 4.36 14.71 -14.06
N GLY A 34 3.55 13.83 -13.50
CA GLY A 34 2.80 12.84 -14.26
C GLY A 34 1.54 12.42 -13.52
N GLU A 35 0.40 12.46 -14.20
CA GLU A 35 -0.84 11.92 -13.65
C GLU A 35 -0.80 10.38 -13.73
N VAL A 36 -0.46 9.72 -12.61
CA VAL A 36 -0.44 8.25 -12.53
C VAL A 36 -0.85 7.76 -11.13
N PHE A 37 -1.91 6.96 -11.07
CA PHE A 37 -2.24 6.13 -9.91
C PHE A 37 -1.54 4.77 -10.03
N THR A 38 -0.43 4.60 -9.32
CA THR A 38 0.36 3.35 -9.30
C THR A 38 0.33 2.66 -7.95
N GLY A 39 -0.14 1.41 -7.93
CA GLY A 39 0.19 0.43 -6.89
C GLY A 39 1.27 -0.53 -7.41
N SER A 40 2.27 -0.86 -6.59
CA SER A 40 3.33 -1.81 -6.92
C SER A 40 3.09 -3.14 -6.20
N HIS A 41 2.95 -4.23 -6.95
CA HIS A 41 3.14 -5.59 -6.42
C HIS A 41 4.45 -6.17 -6.99
N LEU A 42 5.19 -6.93 -6.20
CA LEU A 42 6.32 -7.72 -6.70
C LEU A 42 5.75 -8.89 -7.50
N ASP A 43 6.35 -9.22 -8.65
CA ASP A 43 6.05 -10.51 -9.29
C ASP A 43 6.39 -11.67 -8.34
N ALA A 44 5.87 -12.87 -8.60
CA ALA A 44 6.07 -14.05 -7.74
C ALA A 44 7.56 -14.41 -7.51
N VAL A 45 8.49 -13.81 -8.26
CA VAL A 45 9.94 -14.05 -8.23
C VAL A 45 10.72 -12.86 -7.64
N GLY A 46 10.03 -11.77 -7.29
CA GLY A 46 10.58 -10.60 -6.60
C GLY A 46 11.57 -9.76 -7.43
N LYS A 47 11.65 -9.96 -8.76
CA LYS A 47 12.70 -9.34 -9.59
C LYS A 47 12.24 -8.13 -10.40
N ARG A 48 10.94 -7.88 -10.51
CA ARG A 48 10.41 -6.77 -11.33
C ARG A 48 9.29 -6.04 -10.59
N ARG A 49 9.38 -4.71 -10.54
CA ARG A 49 8.23 -3.86 -10.18
C ARG A 49 7.26 -3.87 -11.35
N VAL A 50 6.05 -4.37 -11.13
CA VAL A 50 4.96 -4.31 -12.09
C VAL A 50 4.07 -3.13 -11.70
N THR A 51 3.92 -2.17 -12.60
CA THR A 51 2.92 -1.11 -12.45
C THR A 51 1.54 -1.72 -12.67
N VAL A 52 0.73 -1.76 -11.61
CA VAL A 52 -0.66 -2.20 -11.71
C VAL A 52 -1.53 -0.96 -11.84
N ILE A 53 -2.23 -0.87 -12.98
CA ILE A 53 -3.22 0.17 -13.25
C ILE A 53 -4.57 -0.39 -12.79
N TYR A 54 -5.19 0.26 -11.82
CA TYR A 54 -6.56 -0.05 -11.39
C TYR A 54 -7.52 0.90 -12.09
N ASP A 55 -8.68 0.40 -12.53
CA ASP A 55 -9.76 1.24 -13.02
C ASP A 55 -10.19 2.22 -11.90
N ALA A 56 -10.33 3.50 -12.24
CA ALA A 56 -10.78 4.54 -11.32
C ALA A 56 -12.15 4.21 -10.70
N ARG A 57 -13.00 3.49 -11.45
CA ARG A 57 -14.30 3.04 -10.95
C ARG A 57 -14.18 2.05 -9.81
N ASP A 58 -13.21 1.15 -9.88
CA ASP A 58 -13.00 0.12 -8.86
C ASP A 58 -12.37 0.71 -7.61
N THR A 59 -11.42 1.64 -7.75
CA THR A 59 -10.82 2.34 -6.60
C THR A 59 -11.85 3.21 -5.87
N GLN A 60 -12.70 3.93 -6.61
CA GLN A 60 -13.83 4.67 -6.04
C GLN A 60 -14.83 3.77 -5.32
N ARG A 61 -15.13 2.59 -5.89
CA ARG A 61 -16.03 1.61 -5.28
C ARG A 61 -15.48 1.08 -3.95
N VAL A 62 -14.19 0.76 -3.88
CA VAL A 62 -13.55 0.32 -2.63
C VAL A 62 -13.59 1.44 -1.58
N ALA A 63 -13.30 2.67 -1.98
CA ALA A 63 -13.39 3.83 -1.08
C ALA A 63 -14.82 4.04 -0.53
N ALA A 64 -15.83 3.89 -1.37
CA ALA A 64 -17.23 3.98 -0.96
C ALA A 64 -17.63 2.88 0.04
N ILE A 65 -17.19 1.64 -0.20
CA ILE A 65 -17.44 0.51 0.70
C ILE A 65 -16.76 0.75 2.06
N ALA A 66 -15.49 1.15 2.05
CA ALA A 66 -14.73 1.45 3.26
C ALA A 66 -15.41 2.55 4.09
N ARG A 67 -15.83 3.64 3.44
CA ARG A 67 -16.56 4.75 4.08
C ARG A 67 -17.90 4.30 4.66
N SER A 68 -18.66 3.47 3.94
CA SER A 68 -19.96 2.96 4.42
C SER A 68 -19.83 2.07 5.67
N ARG A 69 -18.69 1.39 5.82
CA ARG A 69 -18.40 0.49 6.93
C ARG A 69 -17.61 1.18 8.07
N GLY A 70 -17.14 2.41 7.86
CA GLY A 70 -16.28 3.12 8.82
C GLY A 70 -14.89 2.49 8.99
N VAL A 71 -14.44 1.73 7.99
CA VAL A 71 -13.15 0.99 8.04
C VAL A 71 -12.16 1.57 7.03
N LYS A 72 -10.89 1.16 7.15
CA LYS A 72 -9.86 1.49 6.15
C LYS A 72 -10.09 0.68 4.86
N THR A 73 -9.75 1.26 3.71
CA THR A 73 -9.80 0.56 2.41
C THR A 73 -8.95 -0.72 2.41
N SER A 74 -7.87 -0.76 3.19
CA SER A 74 -7.05 -1.96 3.39
C SER A 74 -7.82 -3.15 3.96
N GLU A 75 -8.82 -2.93 4.81
CA GLU A 75 -9.66 -4.01 5.36
C GLU A 75 -10.58 -4.58 4.29
N VAL A 76 -11.11 -3.74 3.40
CA VAL A 76 -11.91 -4.19 2.24
C VAL A 76 -11.10 -5.12 1.33
N TYR A 77 -9.82 -4.81 1.10
CA TYR A 77 -8.93 -5.68 0.32
C TYR A 77 -8.60 -6.98 1.03
N ARG A 78 -8.43 -6.96 2.37
CA ARG A 78 -8.20 -8.18 3.16
C ARG A 78 -9.40 -9.11 3.13
N ASP A 79 -10.61 -8.58 3.28
CA ASP A 79 -11.85 -9.34 3.18
C ASP A 79 -12.01 -9.98 1.78
N ALA A 80 -11.75 -9.19 0.72
CA ALA A 80 -11.82 -9.68 -0.65
C ALA A 80 -10.81 -10.81 -0.91
N LEU A 81 -9.59 -10.68 -0.39
CA LEU A 81 -8.56 -11.72 -0.50
C LEU A 81 -8.95 -12.98 0.29
N ALA A 82 -9.46 -12.83 1.51
CA ALA A 82 -9.92 -13.95 2.33
C ALA A 82 -11.05 -14.73 1.63
N TYR A 83 -12.01 -14.02 1.05
CA TYR A 83 -13.10 -14.62 0.27
C TYR A 83 -12.59 -15.38 -0.95
N TYR A 84 -11.66 -14.80 -1.72
CA TYR A 84 -11.06 -15.44 -2.90
C TYR A 84 -10.30 -16.73 -2.54
N LEU A 85 -9.57 -16.74 -1.42
CA LEU A 85 -8.84 -17.92 -0.96
C LEU A 85 -9.80 -19.01 -0.47
N ALA A 86 -10.86 -18.64 0.25
CA ALA A 86 -11.89 -19.58 0.70
C ALA A 86 -12.66 -20.21 -0.47
N ALA A 87 -12.87 -19.48 -1.57
CA ALA A 87 -13.54 -20.00 -2.76
C ALA A 87 -12.67 -20.95 -3.62
N GLN A 88 -11.36 -21.04 -3.35
CA GLN A 88 -10.44 -21.95 -4.03
C GLN A 88 -10.16 -23.25 -3.25
N ALA A 89 -10.65 -23.34 -2.01
CA ALA A 89 -10.59 -24.55 -1.17
C ALA A 89 -11.78 -25.48 -1.44
#